data_AF-A0AA38GIZ3-F1
#
_entry.id   AF-A0AA38GIZ3-F1
#
_cell.length_a   1.000
_cell.length_b   1.000
_cell.length_c   1.000
_cell.angle_alpha   90.00
_cell.angle_beta   90.00
_cell.angle_gamma   90.00
#
_symmetry.space_group_name_H-M   'P 1'
#
loop_
_entity.id
_entity.type
_entity.pdbx_description
1 polymer ?
#
loop_
_entity_poly.entity_id
_entity_poly.type
_entity_poly.pdbx_seq_one_letter_code
_entity_poly.pdbx_strand_id
1 'polypeptide(L)' 'VACGRRVVDPSLEPTQIIMVDQVRELRAKGMLMDACDLNLCDEFPVEDEMERVLKLRLLCSNPNAEGRLGMRQVLLILE' A
#
# COMPACT_ATOMS: atom_id res chain seq x y z
N VAL A 1 -7.06 -3.54 2.44
CA VAL A 1 -6.96 -4.77 1.64
C VAL A 1 -5.53 -5.28 1.68
N ALA A 2 -4.59 -4.77 0.88
CA ALA A 2 -3.19 -5.26 0.84
C ALA A 2 -2.39 -5.22 2.17
N CYS A 3 -2.74 -4.33 3.12
CA CYS A 3 -2.00 -4.16 4.37
C CYS A 3 -2.71 -4.71 5.61
N GLY A 4 -3.91 -5.30 5.47
CA GLY A 4 -4.63 -5.96 6.58
C GLY A 4 -5.16 -5.11 7.72
N ARG A 5 -4.65 -3.90 7.89
CA ARG A 5 -5.05 -2.99 8.98
C ARG A 5 -6.33 -2.23 8.61
N ARG A 6 -7.00 -1.67 9.61
CA ARG A 6 -8.10 -0.72 9.38
C ARG A 6 -7.53 0.61 8.86
N VAL A 7 -8.32 1.31 8.03
CA VAL A 7 -7.93 2.61 7.43
C VAL A 7 -7.69 3.67 8.50
N VAL A 8 -8.41 3.57 9.63
CA VAL A 8 -8.22 4.34 10.86
C VAL A 8 -8.34 3.33 12.00
N ASP A 9 -7.26 3.13 12.74
CA ASP A 9 -7.26 2.32 13.96
C ASP A 9 -6.94 3.22 15.16
N PRO A 10 -7.92 3.56 16.01
CA PRO A 10 -7.71 4.44 17.15
C PRO A 10 -6.87 3.82 18.27
N SER A 11 -6.55 2.52 18.19
CA SER A 11 -5.64 1.84 19.13
C SER A 11 -4.15 1.99 18.76
N LEU A 12 -3.85 2.56 17.60
CA LEU A 12 -2.49 2.81 17.12
C LEU A 12 -2.03 4.23 17.42
N GLU A 13 -0.70 4.40 17.53
CA GLU A 13 -0.07 5.72 17.71
C GLU A 13 -0.52 6.70 16.61
N PRO A 14 -0.64 8.01 16.88
CA PRO A 14 -1.17 9.00 15.92
C PRO A 14 -0.53 8.98 14.53
N THR A 15 0.76 8.66 14.46
CA THR A 15 1.54 8.50 13.22
C THR A 15 1.19 7.23 12.42
N GLN A 16 0.63 6.22 13.08
CA GLN A 16 0.17 4.96 12.49
C GLN A 16 -1.34 4.97 12.17
N ILE A 17 -2.10 5.96 12.67
CA ILE A 17 -3.53 6.12 12.39
C ILE A 17 -3.79 6.39 10.89
N ILE A 18 -2.85 7.03 10.18
CA ILE A 18 -2.95 7.27 8.74
C ILE A 18 -2.17 6.19 7.99
N MET A 19 -2.86 5.12 7.64
CA MET A 19 -2.30 3.94 6.98
C MET A 19 -1.51 4.26 5.69
N VAL A 20 -1.86 5.32 4.96
CA VAL A 20 -1.13 5.72 3.74
C VAL A 20 0.23 6.35 4.06
N ASP A 21 0.35 7.06 5.17
CA ASP A 21 1.60 7.72 5.57
C ASP A 21 2.63 6.72 6.08
N GLN A 22 2.18 5.66 6.76
CA GLN A 22 3.05 4.55 7.16
C GLN A 22 3.65 3.81 5.95
N VAL A 23 2.85 3.54 4.91
CA VAL A 23 3.34 2.87 3.68
C VAL A 23 4.36 3.77 2.96
N ARG A 24 4.18 5.09 3.00
CA ARG A 24 5.15 6.05 2.45
C ARG A 24 6.46 6.02 3.21
N GLU A 25 6.40 6.00 4.54
CA GLU A 25 7.57 5.93 5.40
C GLU A 25 8.35 4.62 5.19
N LEU A 26 7.65 3.49 5.13
CA LEU A 26 8.24 2.19 4.86
C LEU A 26 8.89 2.13 3.48
N ARG A 27 8.25 2.72 2.44
CA ARG A 27 8.88 2.88 1.12
C ARG A 27 10.14 3.73 1.18
N ALA A 28 10.11 4.85 1.89
CA ALA A 28 11.28 5.74 2.02
C ALA A 28 12.46 5.05 2.73
N LYS A 29 12.17 4.11 3.64
CA LYS A 29 13.15 3.27 4.33
C LYS A 29 13.58 2.02 3.54
N GLY A 30 13.01 1.78 2.36
CA GLY A 30 13.28 0.57 1.56
C GLY A 30 12.63 -0.70 2.09
N MET A 31 11.72 -0.59 3.07
CA MET A 31 11.06 -1.69 3.75
C MET A 31 9.59 -1.81 3.33
N LEU A 32 9.33 -1.70 2.02
CA LEU A 32 7.95 -1.65 1.50
C LEU A 32 7.17 -2.93 1.85
N MET A 33 7.84 -4.08 1.87
CA MET A 33 7.23 -5.38 2.17
C MET A 33 6.72 -5.50 3.61
N ASP A 34 7.25 -4.73 4.56
CA ASP A 34 6.75 -4.67 5.95
C ASP A 34 5.35 -4.06 6.06
N ALA A 35 4.89 -3.41 4.97
CA ALA A 35 3.53 -2.91 4.88
C ALA A 35 2.52 -4.00 4.48
N CYS A 36 2.98 -5.18 4.08
CA CYS A 36 2.12 -6.29 3.67
C CYS A 36 1.26 -6.79 4.85
N ASP A 37 0.02 -7.17 4.55
CA ASP A 37 -0.74 -8.00 5.48
C ASP A 37 -0.08 -9.38 5.55
N LEU A 38 0.27 -9.83 6.74
CA LEU A 38 0.84 -11.16 6.94
C LEU A 38 -0.09 -12.27 6.39
N ASN A 39 -1.41 -12.08 6.46
CA ASN A 39 -2.37 -13.05 5.92
C ASN A 39 -2.38 -13.08 4.38
N LEU A 40 -2.01 -11.97 3.72
CA LEU A 40 -1.87 -11.92 2.26
C LEU A 40 -0.47 -12.30 1.81
N CYS A 41 0.57 -12.03 2.61
CA CYS A 41 1.94 -12.39 2.28
C CYS A 41 2.17 -13.91 2.23
N ASP A 42 1.42 -14.70 3.01
CA ASP A 42 1.46 -16.16 2.93
C ASP A 42 0.68 -16.71 1.72
N GLU A 43 -0.30 -15.96 1.19
CA GLU A 43 -1.15 -16.37 0.06
C GLU A 43 -0.69 -15.81 -1.29
N PHE A 44 0.16 -14.77 -1.32
CA PHE A 44 0.77 -14.22 -2.52
C PHE A 44 2.12 -14.90 -2.78
N PRO A 45 2.20 -15.87 -3.70
CA PRO A 45 3.42 -16.66 -3.90
C PRO A 45 4.56 -15.88 -4.55
N VAL A 46 4.33 -14.63 -4.99
CA VAL A 46 5.31 -13.81 -5.72
C VAL A 46 5.50 -12.46 -5.03
N GLU A 47 6.67 -12.26 -4.44
CA GLU A 47 7.09 -11.03 -3.77
C GLU A 47 6.93 -9.79 -4.68
N ASP A 48 7.24 -9.95 -5.97
CA ASP A 48 7.12 -8.89 -7.00
C ASP A 48 5.67 -8.42 -7.24
N GLU A 49 4.69 -9.33 -7.16
CA GLU A 49 3.27 -8.96 -7.32
C GLU A 49 2.78 -8.14 -6.13
N MET A 50 3.19 -8.53 -4.93
CA MET A 50 2.86 -7.79 -3.72
C MET A 50 3.51 -6.41 -3.70
N GLU A 51 4.78 -6.32 -4.12
CA GLU A 51 5.48 -5.05 -4.25
C GLU A 51 4.80 -4.13 -5.29
N ARG A 52 4.34 -4.69 -6.43
CA ARG A 52 3.56 -3.95 -7.44
C ARG A 52 2.26 -3.40 -6.86
N VAL A 53 1.50 -4.20 -6.13
CA VAL A 53 0.23 -3.76 -5.52
C VAL A 53 0.48 -2.66 -4.47
N LEU A 54 1.55 -2.76 -3.68
CA LEU A 54 1.94 -1.74 -2.70
C LEU A 54 2.36 -0.42 -3.36
N LYS A 55 3.11 -0.49 -4.47
CA LYS A 55 3.45 0.69 -5.30
C LYS A 55 2.21 1.33 -5.90
N LEU A 56 1.30 0.52 -6.44
CA LEU A 56 0.04 0.97 -7.03
C LEU A 56 -0.83 1.69 -6.00
N ARG A 57 -0.93 1.14 -4.78
CA ARG A 57 -1.63 1.76 -3.65
C ARG A 57 -1.13 3.17 -3.37
N LEU A 58 0.18 3.40 -3.38
CA LEU A 58 0.78 4.71 -3.13
C LEU A 58 0.44 5.73 -4.22
N LEU A 59 0.44 5.29 -5.48
CA LEU A 59 0.09 6.11 -6.63
C LEU A 59 -1.39 6.49 -6.60
N CYS A 60 -2.29 5.53 -6.36
CA CYS A 60 -3.72 5.79 -6.26
C CYS A 60 -4.09 6.67 -5.05
N SER A 61 -3.30 6.63 -3.98
CA SER A 61 -3.50 7.41 -2.75
C SER A 61 -2.67 8.71 -2.70
N ASN A 62 -2.19 9.20 -3.84
CA ASN A 62 -1.42 10.44 -3.91
C ASN A 62 -2.29 11.64 -3.51
N PRO A 63 -1.88 12.53 -2.59
CA PRO A 63 -2.66 13.72 -2.25
C PRO A 63 -2.88 14.61 -3.47
N ASN A 64 -1.88 14.73 -4.35
CA ASN A 64 -2.02 15.44 -5.61
C ASN A 64 -2.82 14.60 -6.63
N ALA A 65 -3.91 15.16 -7.15
CA ALA A 65 -4.78 14.49 -8.10
C ALA A 65 -4.06 14.11 -9.41
N GLU A 66 -3.15 14.97 -9.89
CA GLU A 66 -2.36 14.72 -11.10
C GLU A 66 -1.37 13.56 -10.93
N GLY A 67 -0.97 13.26 -9.70
CA GLY A 67 -0.09 12.15 -9.37
C GLY A 67 -0.84 10.84 -9.10
N ARG A 68 -2.18 10.82 -9.23
CA ARG A 68 -3.00 9.61 -9.15
C ARG A 68 -3.12 8.98 -10.53
N LEU A 69 -2.95 7.66 -10.59
CA LEU A 69 -3.21 6.92 -11.82
C LEU A 69 -4.71 6.92 -12.13
N GLY A 70 -5.05 6.97 -13.42
CA GLY A 70 -6.44 6.78 -13.85
C GLY A 70 -6.85 5.31 -13.69
N MET A 71 -8.13 5.03 -13.39
CA MET A 71 -8.63 3.66 -13.15
C MET A 71 -8.31 2.68 -14.28
N ARG A 72 -8.24 3.14 -15.54
CA ARG A 72 -7.83 2.30 -16.68
C ARG A 72 -6.37 1.85 -16.59
N GLN A 73 -5.47 2.72 -16.14
CA GLN A 73 -4.06 2.37 -15.93
C GLN A 73 -3.91 1.45 -14.72
N VAL A 74 -4.70 1.67 -13.68
CA VAL A 74 -4.74 0.80 -12.49
C VAL A 74 -5.13 -0.63 -12.88
N LEU A 75 -6.16 -0.80 -13.71
CA LEU A 75 -6.59 -2.10 -14.24
C LEU A 75 -5.49 -2.77 -15.07
N LEU A 76 -4.83 -2.05 -15.98
CA LEU A 76 -3.74 -2.59 -16.81
C LEU A 76 -2.52 -3.06 -16.01
N ILE A 77 -2.30 -2.52 -14.81
CA ILE A 77 -1.19 -2.93 -13.92
C ILE A 77 -1.57 -4.18 -13.10
N LEU A 78 -2.88 -4.42 -12.93
CA LEU A 78 -3.44 -5.54 -12.17
C LEU A 78 -3.85 -6.75 -13.04
N GLU A 79 -3.89 -6.58 -14.38
CA GLU A 79 -4.00 -7.68 -15.38
C GLU A 79 -2.67 -8.43 -15.55
#